data_AF-A0A9D4XIF6-F1
#
_entry.id   AF-A0A9D4XIF6-F1
#
_cell.length_a   1.000
_cell.length_b   1.000
_cell.length_c   1.000
_cell.angle_alpha   90.00
_cell.angle_beta   90.00
_cell.angle_gamma   90.00
#
_symmetry.space_group_name_H-M   'P 1'
#
loop_
_entity.id
_entity.type
_entity.pdbx_description
1 polymer ?
#
loop_
_entity_poly.entity_id
_entity_poly.type
_entity_poly.pdbx_seq_one_letter_code
_entity_poly.pdbx_strand_id
1 'polypeptide(L)'
;MKSFVNEGLRVLLHGKSIVVEDYLDERWEKVTGEVVDEVIFLSKHTAASNKPALTVHPIGVPHLREGDVPPQGGKPGWAAMPNPRIGPWIRLLKNIAQAHNLVPEFEITLEATHHGPLTNKPTMFLEIGSTEDYWKRQDAAQVMAQLVWEGLGLGGGTDVGNWSRANDKKKVLLGIGGGHYVPRHMDVILKDDVWAGHLLSGYSVPMEDPKGETSVEIGGTWKQSIKAAYEATKSAFPGGEILAHLDQKSFKGWQKNAITGFLAEQNIKIGKPNNFY
;
A
#
# COMPACT_ATOMS: atom_id res chain seq x y z
N MET A 1 21.46 -16.43 -3.10
CA MET A 1 20.04 -16.38 -2.69
C MET A 1 19.39 -17.67 -3.15
N LYS A 2 18.61 -18.35 -2.31
CA LYS A 2 17.90 -19.55 -2.77
C LYS A 2 16.65 -19.07 -3.52
N SER A 3 16.40 -19.62 -4.71
CA SER A 3 15.23 -19.29 -5.51
C SER A 3 14.46 -20.56 -5.87
N PHE A 4 13.15 -20.41 -6.03
CA PHE A 4 12.24 -21.44 -6.51
C PHE A 4 11.47 -20.90 -7.71
N VAL A 5 11.06 -21.78 -8.61
CA VAL A 5 10.37 -21.43 -9.85
C VAL A 5 9.08 -22.21 -9.98
N ASN A 6 8.03 -21.51 -10.43
CA ASN A 6 6.81 -22.12 -10.95
C ASN A 6 6.34 -21.27 -12.14
N GLU A 7 6.51 -21.76 -13.36
CA GLU A 7 6.21 -21.01 -14.60
C GLU A 7 6.84 -19.61 -14.61
N GLY A 8 6.04 -18.54 -14.63
CA GLY A 8 6.49 -17.14 -14.55
C GLY A 8 6.80 -16.65 -13.14
N LEU A 9 6.41 -17.38 -12.10
CA LEU A 9 6.65 -16.99 -10.70
C LEU A 9 8.07 -17.40 -10.27
N ARG A 10 8.73 -16.46 -9.58
CA ARG A 10 9.99 -16.68 -8.87
C ARG A 10 9.76 -16.40 -7.39
N VAL A 11 10.11 -17.34 -6.52
CA VAL A 11 10.10 -17.14 -5.06
C VAL A 11 11.52 -17.06 -4.57
N LEU A 12 11.88 -15.94 -3.96
CA LEU A 12 13.23 -15.65 -3.50
C LEU A 12 13.30 -15.72 -1.98
N LEU A 13 14.18 -16.57 -1.46
CA LEU A 13 14.44 -16.66 -0.03
C LEU A 13 15.67 -15.81 0.32
N HIS A 14 15.43 -14.74 1.07
CA HIS A 14 16.45 -13.81 1.55
C HIS A 14 16.95 -14.22 2.93
N GLY A 15 18.26 -14.06 3.15
CA GLY A 15 18.89 -14.25 4.46
C GLY A 15 19.03 -12.98 5.29
N LYS A 16 18.53 -11.84 4.78
CA LYS A 16 18.58 -10.51 5.39
C LYS A 16 17.18 -9.91 5.45
N SER A 17 17.05 -8.77 6.13
CA SER A 17 15.80 -8.03 6.17
C SER A 17 15.36 -7.61 4.78
N ILE A 18 14.08 -7.78 4.45
CA ILE A 18 13.52 -7.46 3.13
C ILE A 18 13.57 -5.94 2.86
N VAL A 19 13.46 -5.11 3.89
CA VAL A 19 13.43 -3.64 3.73
C VAL A 19 14.77 -3.03 3.27
N VAL A 20 15.85 -3.83 3.22
CA VAL A 20 17.14 -3.41 2.66
C VAL A 20 17.40 -3.95 1.25
N GLU A 21 16.43 -4.62 0.63
CA GLU A 21 16.54 -5.20 -0.71
C GLU A 21 16.18 -4.19 -1.79
N ASP A 22 16.80 -3.01 -1.76
CA ASP A 22 16.60 -1.96 -2.75
C ASP A 22 16.88 -2.51 -4.17
N TYR A 23 15.99 -2.11 -5.09
CA TYR A 23 16.02 -2.43 -6.52
C TYR A 23 16.16 -3.93 -6.79
N LEU A 24 15.48 -4.77 -5.99
CA LEU A 24 15.51 -6.23 -6.15
C LEU A 24 15.06 -6.67 -7.55
N ASP A 25 14.03 -6.02 -8.07
CA ASP A 25 13.54 -6.16 -9.44
C ASP A 25 14.64 -5.88 -10.48
N GLU A 26 15.27 -4.72 -10.44
CA GLU A 26 16.33 -4.35 -11.39
C GLU A 26 17.54 -5.28 -11.27
N ARG A 27 17.95 -5.61 -10.03
CA ARG A 27 19.05 -6.53 -9.78
C ARG A 27 18.74 -7.93 -10.30
N TRP A 28 17.49 -8.39 -10.20
CA TRP A 28 17.05 -9.66 -10.77
C TRP A 28 17.14 -9.61 -12.30
N GLU A 29 16.47 -8.64 -12.94
CA GLU A 29 16.46 -8.48 -14.41
C GLU A 29 17.89 -8.43 -14.97
N LYS A 30 18.81 -7.71 -14.31
CA LYS A 30 20.21 -7.59 -14.73
C LYS A 30 20.98 -8.90 -14.68
N VAL A 31 20.70 -9.77 -13.70
CA VAL A 31 21.44 -11.01 -13.50
C VAL A 31 20.85 -12.16 -14.32
N THR A 32 19.52 -12.23 -14.45
CA THR A 32 18.83 -13.37 -15.06
C THR A 32 18.37 -13.10 -16.48
N GLY A 33 18.19 -11.84 -16.87
CA GLY A 33 17.55 -11.44 -18.13
C GLY A 33 16.03 -11.65 -18.13
N GLU A 34 15.44 -12.11 -17.03
CA GLU A 34 13.99 -12.29 -16.89
C GLU A 34 13.33 -10.97 -16.51
N VAL A 35 12.31 -10.55 -17.26
CA VAL A 35 11.53 -9.34 -16.96
C VAL A 35 10.71 -9.55 -15.69
N VAL A 36 10.72 -8.56 -14.81
CA VAL A 36 9.90 -8.54 -13.59
C VAL A 36 8.69 -7.65 -13.82
N ASP A 37 7.49 -8.22 -13.70
CA ASP A 37 6.24 -7.47 -13.84
C ASP A 37 5.78 -6.82 -12.52
N GLU A 38 5.97 -7.52 -11.40
CA GLU A 38 5.60 -7.08 -10.06
C GLU A 38 6.47 -7.73 -8.98
N VAL A 39 6.54 -7.11 -7.81
CA VAL A 39 7.23 -7.65 -6.63
C VAL A 39 6.24 -7.72 -5.46
N ILE A 40 6.11 -8.89 -4.85
CA ILE A 40 5.26 -9.11 -3.68
C ILE A 40 6.14 -9.59 -2.54
N PHE A 41 6.23 -8.79 -1.48
CA PHE A 41 7.03 -9.13 -0.32
C PHE A 41 6.17 -9.85 0.73
N LEU A 42 6.63 -11.03 1.15
CA LEU A 42 6.05 -11.77 2.27
C LEU A 42 6.87 -11.46 3.52
N SER A 43 6.24 -10.84 4.52
CA SER A 43 6.95 -10.25 5.65
C SER A 43 6.21 -10.45 6.98
N LYS A 44 6.84 -10.00 8.06
CA LYS A 44 6.29 -10.00 9.41
C LYS A 44 5.84 -8.59 9.74
N HIS A 45 4.63 -8.49 10.28
CA HIS A 45 4.13 -7.26 10.88
C HIS A 45 4.40 -7.26 12.39
N THR A 46 4.79 -6.12 12.95
CA THR A 46 4.91 -5.89 14.40
C THR A 46 4.01 -4.75 14.83
N ALA A 47 3.21 -4.97 15.88
CA ALA A 47 2.35 -3.93 16.45
C ALA A 47 2.39 -3.96 17.98
N ALA A 48 2.47 -2.78 18.60
CA ALA A 48 2.48 -2.64 20.06
C ALA A 48 1.19 -3.18 20.74
N SER A 49 0.08 -3.29 20.00
CA SER A 49 -1.16 -3.88 20.49
C SER A 49 -1.09 -5.40 20.66
N ASN A 50 -0.09 -6.06 20.07
CA ASN A 50 0.04 -7.51 19.97
C ASN A 50 -1.18 -8.23 19.36
N LYS A 51 -2.10 -7.49 18.72
CA LYS A 51 -3.28 -8.08 18.09
C LYS A 51 -2.86 -8.82 16.81
N PRO A 52 -3.31 -10.07 16.61
CA PRO A 52 -3.04 -10.78 15.37
C PRO A 52 -3.70 -10.10 14.17
N ALA A 53 -2.97 -10.00 13.08
CA ALA A 53 -3.44 -9.38 11.85
C ALA A 53 -2.82 -10.03 10.62
N LEU A 54 -3.60 -10.08 9.54
CA LEU A 54 -3.10 -10.35 8.19
C LEU A 54 -3.27 -9.06 7.41
N THR A 55 -2.16 -8.52 6.92
CA THR A 55 -2.14 -7.16 6.38
C THR A 55 -1.63 -7.10 4.95
N VAL A 56 -2.08 -6.06 4.24
CA VAL A 56 -1.62 -5.72 2.89
C VAL A 56 -1.33 -4.23 2.86
N HIS A 57 -0.19 -3.81 2.29
CA HIS A 57 0.08 -2.39 2.15
C HIS A 57 1.04 -2.02 1.01
N PRO A 58 0.89 -0.80 0.46
CA PRO A 58 1.90 -0.19 -0.40
C PRO A 58 3.10 0.30 0.43
N ILE A 59 4.23 0.55 -0.22
CA ILE A 59 5.47 0.97 0.45
C ILE A 59 5.94 2.36 0.02
N GLY A 60 6.73 3.00 0.89
CA GLY A 60 7.29 4.32 0.66
C GLY A 60 7.53 5.11 1.95
N VAL A 61 8.39 6.11 1.87
CA VAL A 61 8.61 7.09 2.95
C VAL A 61 8.41 8.53 2.44
N PRO A 62 7.22 8.84 1.88
CA PRO A 62 6.98 10.07 1.13
C PRO A 62 6.99 11.34 2.00
N HIS A 63 6.87 11.18 3.33
CA HIS A 63 6.83 12.25 4.31
C HIS A 63 8.20 12.70 4.82
N LEU A 64 9.26 11.94 4.58
CA LEU A 64 10.60 12.32 5.05
C LEU A 64 11.18 13.45 4.21
N ARG A 65 11.98 14.32 4.83
CA ARG A 65 12.70 15.42 4.17
C ARG A 65 13.97 14.90 3.52
N GLU A 66 14.40 15.59 2.47
CA GLU A 66 15.73 15.34 1.89
C GLU A 66 16.81 15.45 2.98
N GLY A 67 17.70 14.45 3.06
CA GLY A 67 18.71 14.32 4.10
C GLY A 67 18.30 13.47 5.31
N ASP A 68 17.00 13.19 5.51
CA ASP A 68 16.56 12.25 6.54
C ASP A 68 17.04 10.82 6.22
N VAL A 69 17.36 10.05 7.26
CA VAL A 69 17.69 8.62 7.13
C VAL A 69 16.45 7.80 7.48
N PRO A 70 15.84 7.08 6.52
CA PRO A 70 14.69 6.25 6.79
C PRO A 70 15.05 5.10 7.75
N PRO A 71 14.29 4.88 8.83
CA PRO A 71 14.63 3.87 9.83
C PRO A 71 14.46 2.44 9.31
N GLN A 72 13.62 2.24 8.28
CA GLN A 72 13.26 0.93 7.75
C GLN A 72 13.37 0.91 6.21
N GLY A 73 14.44 1.51 5.67
CA GLY A 73 14.70 1.53 4.23
C GLY A 73 13.84 2.52 3.43
N GLY A 74 14.10 2.58 2.12
CA GLY A 74 13.51 3.55 1.20
C GLY A 74 14.34 4.83 1.06
N LYS A 75 13.76 5.85 0.43
CA LYS A 75 14.37 7.17 0.19
C LYS A 75 13.39 8.27 0.57
N PRO A 76 13.81 9.37 1.22
CA PRO A 76 12.92 10.48 1.52
C PRO A 76 12.19 11.01 0.28
N GLY A 77 10.90 11.33 0.46
CA GLY A 77 10.05 11.85 -0.62
C GLY A 77 9.68 10.85 -1.71
N TRP A 78 9.89 9.54 -1.47
CA TRP A 78 9.61 8.48 -2.43
C TRP A 78 8.49 7.54 -1.98
N ALA A 79 7.75 7.03 -2.98
CA ALA A 79 6.77 5.96 -2.85
C ALA A 79 6.90 5.01 -4.05
N ALA A 80 6.73 3.70 -3.83
CA ALA A 80 6.76 2.70 -4.91
C ALA A 80 5.51 2.78 -5.76
N MET A 81 5.53 2.28 -7.00
CA MET A 81 4.27 1.98 -7.69
C MET A 81 3.46 0.99 -6.84
N PRO A 82 2.26 1.35 -6.35
CA PRO A 82 1.45 0.43 -5.58
C PRO A 82 1.01 -0.73 -6.47
N ASN A 83 1.04 -1.95 -5.96
CA ASN A 83 0.56 -3.09 -6.73
C ASN A 83 -0.96 -2.97 -6.97
N PRO A 84 -1.46 -3.03 -8.22
CA PRO A 84 -2.89 -2.98 -8.51
C PRO A 84 -3.73 -4.02 -7.76
N ARG A 85 -3.10 -5.12 -7.35
CA ARG A 85 -3.72 -6.21 -6.61
C ARG A 85 -4.14 -5.83 -5.18
N ILE A 86 -3.63 -4.75 -4.57
CA ILE A 86 -3.90 -4.42 -3.15
C ILE A 86 -5.40 -4.45 -2.80
N GLY A 87 -6.24 -3.73 -3.56
CA GLY A 87 -7.69 -3.68 -3.32
C GLY A 87 -8.39 -5.03 -3.55
N PRO A 88 -8.22 -5.65 -4.72
CA PRO A 88 -8.74 -6.99 -5.00
C PRO A 88 -8.27 -8.07 -4.00
N TRP A 89 -7.00 -8.06 -3.61
CA TRP A 89 -6.40 -9.06 -2.74
C TRP A 89 -6.79 -8.90 -1.28
N ILE A 90 -7.04 -7.68 -0.78
CA ILE A 90 -7.58 -7.55 0.59
C ILE A 90 -9.00 -8.11 0.68
N ARG A 91 -9.82 -7.97 -0.38
CA ARG A 91 -11.14 -8.60 -0.46
C ARG A 91 -11.03 -10.12 -0.54
N LEU A 92 -10.13 -10.64 -1.37
CA LEU A 92 -9.86 -12.08 -1.48
C LEU A 92 -9.34 -12.67 -0.17
N LEU A 93 -8.37 -12.02 0.46
CA LEU A 93 -7.78 -12.43 1.75
C LEU A 93 -8.85 -12.52 2.83
N LYS A 94 -9.78 -11.56 2.88
CA LYS A 94 -10.90 -11.59 3.83
C LYS A 94 -11.77 -12.83 3.64
N ASN A 95 -12.09 -13.19 2.40
CA ASN A 95 -12.91 -14.37 2.10
C ASN A 95 -12.18 -15.67 2.46
N ILE A 96 -10.89 -15.78 2.09
CA ILE A 96 -10.06 -16.96 2.42
C ILE A 96 -9.92 -17.11 3.93
N ALA A 97 -9.57 -16.03 4.64
CA ALA A 97 -9.40 -16.04 6.10
C ALA A 97 -10.70 -16.44 6.83
N GLN A 98 -11.87 -16.01 6.33
CA GLN A 98 -13.16 -16.45 6.84
C GLN A 98 -13.40 -17.94 6.61
N ALA A 99 -13.12 -18.45 5.41
CA ALA A 99 -13.26 -19.87 5.09
C ALA A 99 -12.34 -20.77 5.93
N HIS A 100 -11.18 -20.26 6.33
CA HIS A 100 -10.23 -20.94 7.23
C HIS A 100 -10.48 -20.70 8.72
N ASN A 101 -11.57 -20.01 9.09
CA ASN A 101 -11.92 -19.70 10.48
C ASN A 101 -10.85 -18.88 11.24
N LEU A 102 -10.06 -18.06 10.53
CA LEU A 102 -9.11 -17.14 11.17
C LEU A 102 -9.79 -15.87 11.72
N VAL A 103 -11.00 -15.55 11.25
CA VAL A 103 -11.78 -14.40 11.70
C VAL A 103 -12.77 -14.86 12.78
N PRO A 104 -12.89 -14.18 13.95
CA PRO A 104 -12.39 -12.84 14.25
C PRO A 104 -11.05 -12.79 15.00
N GLU A 105 -10.32 -13.91 15.13
CA GLU A 105 -9.00 -13.92 15.79
C GLU A 105 -8.08 -12.92 15.08
N PHE A 106 -7.78 -13.15 13.80
CA PHE A 106 -6.98 -12.25 12.97
C PHE A 106 -7.82 -11.10 12.42
N GLU A 107 -7.32 -9.88 12.60
CA GLU A 107 -7.81 -8.71 11.88
C GLU A 107 -7.28 -8.72 10.44
N ILE A 108 -8.18 -8.70 9.46
CA ILE A 108 -7.81 -8.59 8.04
C ILE A 108 -7.89 -7.13 7.63
N THR A 109 -6.76 -6.47 7.42
CA THR A 109 -6.73 -5.01 7.27
C THR A 109 -5.64 -4.51 6.32
N LEU A 110 -5.77 -3.25 5.92
CA LEU A 110 -4.75 -2.54 5.17
C LEU A 110 -3.87 -1.76 6.15
N GLU A 111 -2.62 -1.52 5.77
CA GLU A 111 -1.77 -0.55 6.44
C GLU A 111 -1.50 0.66 5.55
N ALA A 112 -1.13 1.76 6.20
CA ALA A 112 -0.66 2.96 5.53
C ALA A 112 0.62 2.68 4.75
N THR A 113 0.92 3.55 3.78
CA THR A 113 2.17 3.55 3.04
C THR A 113 3.31 3.82 4.00
N HIS A 114 4.23 2.87 4.15
CA HIS A 114 5.38 3.04 5.01
C HIS A 114 6.56 2.18 4.56
N HIS A 115 7.75 2.55 5.06
CA HIS A 115 9.06 1.90 4.90
C HIS A 115 9.49 1.58 3.44
N GLY A 116 10.68 1.02 3.29
CA GLY A 116 11.22 0.56 2.00
C GLY A 116 10.82 -0.88 1.66
N PRO A 117 11.57 -1.59 0.79
CA PRO A 117 12.74 -1.13 0.04
C PRO A 117 12.36 -0.22 -1.14
N LEU A 118 13.36 0.27 -1.86
CA LEU A 118 13.18 0.92 -3.16
C LEU A 118 12.86 -0.12 -4.24
N THR A 119 11.90 0.16 -5.10
CA THR A 119 11.53 -0.68 -6.25
C THR A 119 11.16 0.17 -7.47
N ASN A 120 11.31 -0.40 -8.66
CA ASN A 120 10.93 0.18 -9.95
C ASN A 120 9.70 -0.50 -10.58
N LYS A 121 9.19 -1.59 -10.00
CA LYS A 121 7.98 -2.31 -10.44
C LYS A 121 6.83 -2.19 -9.41
N PRO A 122 5.57 -2.40 -9.84
CA PRO A 122 4.43 -2.50 -8.93
C PRO A 122 4.71 -3.41 -7.73
N THR A 123 4.53 -2.87 -6.53
CA THR A 123 5.00 -3.51 -5.29
C THR A 123 3.96 -3.43 -4.18
N MET A 124 3.89 -4.49 -3.38
CA MET A 124 3.15 -4.50 -2.11
C MET A 124 3.79 -5.46 -1.12
N PHE A 125 3.39 -5.30 0.14
CA PHE A 125 3.68 -6.25 1.21
C PHE A 125 2.42 -7.02 1.60
N LEU A 126 2.62 -8.29 1.92
CA LEU A 126 1.66 -9.16 2.59
C LEU A 126 2.31 -9.62 3.89
N GLU A 127 1.67 -9.35 5.02
CA GLU A 127 2.29 -9.61 6.31
C GLU A 127 1.41 -10.40 7.27
N ILE A 128 2.07 -11.21 8.10
CA ILE A 128 1.47 -11.87 9.25
C ILE A 128 1.96 -11.14 10.49
N GLY A 129 1.03 -10.75 11.35
CA GLY A 129 1.32 -10.05 12.59
C GLY A 129 0.55 -10.61 13.78
N SER A 130 0.84 -10.15 15.00
CA SER A 130 1.81 -9.09 15.30
C SER A 130 2.98 -9.53 16.18
N THR A 131 3.06 -10.83 16.50
CA THR A 131 4.05 -11.41 17.43
C THR A 131 4.66 -12.68 16.85
N GLU A 132 5.76 -13.15 17.47
CA GLU A 132 6.44 -14.37 17.05
C GLU A 132 5.55 -15.61 17.04
N ASP A 133 4.61 -15.71 18.00
CA ASP A 133 3.64 -16.80 18.05
C ASP A 133 2.74 -16.81 16.81
N TYR A 134 2.30 -15.63 16.37
CA TYR A 134 1.48 -15.49 15.16
C TYR A 134 2.28 -15.68 13.88
N TRP A 135 3.53 -15.22 13.82
CA TRP A 135 4.39 -15.39 12.64
C TRP A 135 4.66 -16.86 12.30
N LYS A 136 4.63 -17.74 13.30
CA LYS A 136 4.89 -19.18 13.13
C LYS A 136 3.63 -20.00 12.83
N ARG A 137 2.44 -19.39 12.91
CA ARG A 137 1.17 -20.08 12.67
C ARG A 137 1.07 -20.57 11.24
N GLN A 138 1.02 -21.88 11.08
CA GLN A 138 1.03 -22.54 9.77
C GLN A 138 -0.26 -22.30 8.99
N ASP A 139 -1.39 -22.18 9.66
CA ASP A 139 -2.68 -21.88 9.05
C ASP A 139 -2.78 -20.42 8.58
N ALA A 140 -2.20 -19.46 9.32
CA ALA A 140 -2.06 -18.09 8.84
C ALA A 140 -1.15 -18.02 7.59
N ALA A 141 -0.02 -18.75 7.60
CA ALA A 141 0.85 -18.88 6.43
C ALA A 141 0.15 -19.58 5.25
N GLN A 142 -0.68 -20.59 5.51
CA GLN A 142 -1.47 -21.28 4.50
C GLN A 142 -2.47 -20.33 3.83
N VAL A 143 -3.14 -19.47 4.60
CA VAL A 143 -4.05 -18.45 4.06
C VAL A 143 -3.30 -17.44 3.18
N MET A 144 -2.11 -16.97 3.58
CA MET A 144 -1.29 -16.10 2.74
C MET A 144 -0.79 -16.80 1.46
N ALA A 145 -0.38 -18.06 1.57
CA ALA A 145 0.04 -18.86 0.42
C ALA A 145 -1.13 -19.09 -0.55
N GLN A 146 -2.32 -19.38 -0.02
CA GLN A 146 -3.54 -19.53 -0.81
C GLN A 146 -3.95 -18.21 -1.49
N LEU A 147 -3.81 -17.06 -0.80
CA LEU A 147 -4.03 -15.75 -1.39
C LEU A 147 -3.14 -15.53 -2.61
N VAL A 148 -1.84 -15.80 -2.50
CA VAL A 148 -0.90 -15.66 -3.62
C VAL A 148 -1.25 -16.65 -4.73
N TRP A 149 -1.58 -17.90 -4.39
CA TRP A 149 -1.93 -18.94 -5.34
C TRP A 149 -3.18 -18.61 -6.17
N GLU A 150 -4.28 -18.22 -5.50
CA GLU A 150 -5.52 -17.81 -6.17
C GLU A 150 -5.37 -16.46 -6.85
N GLY A 151 -4.73 -15.51 -6.19
CA GLY A 151 -4.54 -14.15 -6.68
C GLY A 151 -3.73 -14.07 -7.96
N LEU A 152 -2.74 -14.96 -8.14
CA LEU A 152 -1.94 -15.10 -9.34
C LEU A 152 -2.50 -16.14 -10.33
N GLY A 153 -3.65 -16.76 -10.05
CA GLY A 153 -4.26 -17.75 -10.96
C GLY A 153 -3.49 -19.06 -11.12
N LEU A 154 -2.56 -19.38 -10.20
CA LEU A 154 -1.67 -20.55 -10.32
C LEU A 154 -2.41 -21.89 -10.25
N GLY A 155 -3.65 -21.88 -9.73
CA GLY A 155 -4.55 -23.04 -9.70
C GLY A 155 -5.36 -23.27 -10.98
N GLY A 156 -5.09 -22.54 -12.06
CA GLY A 156 -5.87 -22.58 -13.31
C GLY A 156 -7.15 -21.75 -13.29
N GLY A 157 -7.39 -20.98 -12.22
CA GLY A 157 -8.44 -19.97 -12.15
C GLY A 157 -8.00 -18.64 -12.77
N THR A 158 -8.94 -17.72 -12.94
CA THR A 158 -8.62 -16.34 -13.36
C THR A 158 -7.86 -15.62 -12.26
N ASP A 159 -6.75 -15.01 -12.62
CA ASP A 159 -5.95 -14.18 -11.74
C ASP A 159 -6.71 -12.91 -11.30
N VAL A 160 -6.41 -12.42 -10.10
CA VAL A 160 -7.19 -11.39 -9.42
C VAL A 160 -6.38 -10.11 -9.31
N GLY A 161 -6.96 -9.01 -9.79
CA GLY A 161 -6.40 -7.66 -9.62
C GLY A 161 -5.36 -7.26 -10.65
N ASN A 162 -5.41 -7.81 -11.86
CA ASN A 162 -4.62 -7.31 -12.98
C ASN A 162 -5.15 -5.98 -13.48
N TRP A 163 -4.26 -5.01 -13.66
CA TRP A 163 -4.56 -3.77 -14.32
C TRP A 163 -4.24 -3.86 -15.81
N SER A 164 -5.20 -3.50 -16.65
CA SER A 164 -5.07 -3.49 -18.10
C SER A 164 -5.86 -2.33 -18.71
N ARG A 165 -5.80 -2.15 -20.03
CA ARG A 165 -6.64 -1.18 -20.75
C ARG A 165 -8.15 -1.41 -20.56
N ALA A 166 -8.56 -2.64 -20.21
CA ALA A 166 -9.96 -2.92 -19.89
C ALA A 166 -10.42 -2.21 -18.60
N ASN A 167 -9.48 -1.73 -17.78
CA ASN A 167 -9.71 -1.02 -16.53
C ASN A 167 -9.59 0.51 -16.70
N ASP A 168 -9.47 1.02 -17.94
CA ASP A 168 -9.43 2.45 -18.20
C ASP A 168 -10.63 3.16 -17.53
N LYS A 169 -10.35 4.33 -16.93
CA LYS A 169 -11.31 5.17 -16.20
C LYS A 169 -11.92 4.54 -14.93
N LYS A 170 -11.50 3.33 -14.53
CA LYS A 170 -11.85 2.79 -13.20
C LYS A 170 -11.30 3.69 -12.11
N LYS A 171 -12.04 3.77 -10.99
CA LYS A 171 -11.70 4.63 -9.87
C LYS A 171 -10.59 4.00 -9.04
N VAL A 172 -9.56 4.80 -8.76
CA VAL A 172 -8.44 4.41 -7.90
C VAL A 172 -8.41 5.31 -6.69
N LEU A 173 -8.46 4.72 -5.49
CA LEU A 173 -8.48 5.45 -4.24
C LEU A 173 -7.05 5.84 -3.81
N LEU A 174 -6.83 7.14 -3.64
CA LEU A 174 -5.71 7.71 -2.89
C LEU A 174 -6.21 8.10 -1.49
N GLY A 175 -5.81 7.36 -0.46
CA GLY A 175 -6.22 7.60 0.92
C GLY A 175 -5.39 8.68 1.58
N ILE A 176 -6.02 9.64 2.26
CA ILE A 176 -5.34 10.70 3.01
C ILE A 176 -5.96 10.83 4.40
N GLY A 177 -5.14 10.61 5.43
CA GLY A 177 -5.52 10.61 6.83
C GLY A 177 -5.67 9.21 7.43
N GLY A 178 -6.17 9.17 8.65
CA GLY A 178 -6.30 7.95 9.45
C GLY A 178 -5.05 7.63 10.27
N GLY A 179 -5.19 6.61 11.12
CA GLY A 179 -4.05 5.97 11.78
C GLY A 179 -3.33 4.99 10.85
N HIS A 180 -2.47 4.16 11.42
CA HIS A 180 -1.69 3.17 10.69
C HIS A 180 -2.55 2.19 9.87
N TYR A 181 -3.66 1.71 10.42
CA TYR A 181 -4.54 0.72 9.77
C TYR A 181 -5.65 1.32 8.89
N VAL A 182 -5.65 2.64 8.66
CA VAL A 182 -6.48 3.34 7.66
C VAL A 182 -7.95 2.84 7.50
N PRO A 183 -8.72 2.64 8.60
CA PRO A 183 -9.96 1.87 8.57
C PRO A 183 -11.06 2.51 7.70
N ARG A 184 -11.10 3.85 7.61
CA ARG A 184 -12.09 4.54 6.77
C ARG A 184 -11.83 4.36 5.28
N HIS A 185 -10.56 4.24 4.90
CA HIS A 185 -10.20 3.95 3.51
C HIS A 185 -10.51 2.49 3.19
N MET A 186 -10.22 1.60 4.15
CA MET A 186 -10.58 0.18 4.07
C MET A 186 -12.09 -0.04 3.84
N ASP A 187 -12.96 0.68 4.54
CA ASP A 187 -14.42 0.60 4.35
C ASP A 187 -14.86 0.86 2.90
N VAL A 188 -14.14 1.72 2.18
CA VAL A 188 -14.40 2.03 0.76
C VAL A 188 -13.75 1.00 -0.14
N ILE A 189 -12.50 0.60 0.13
CA ILE A 189 -11.75 -0.38 -0.68
C ILE A 189 -12.39 -1.77 -0.63
N LEU A 190 -13.07 -2.12 0.47
CA LEU A 190 -13.81 -3.37 0.58
C LEU A 190 -15.04 -3.46 -0.32
N LYS A 191 -15.47 -2.36 -0.93
CA LYS A 191 -16.54 -2.36 -1.93
C LYS A 191 -16.02 -2.93 -3.24
N ASP A 192 -16.91 -3.56 -3.99
CA ASP A 192 -16.57 -4.14 -5.28
C ASP A 192 -16.06 -3.07 -6.24
N ASP A 193 -15.15 -3.45 -7.14
CA ASP A 193 -14.61 -2.61 -8.21
C ASP A 193 -13.79 -1.37 -7.78
N VAL A 194 -13.54 -1.20 -6.47
CA VAL A 194 -12.64 -0.16 -5.95
C VAL A 194 -11.18 -0.63 -5.99
N TRP A 195 -10.32 0.15 -6.64
CA TRP A 195 -8.87 -0.06 -6.68
C TRP A 195 -8.18 0.79 -5.62
N ALA A 196 -7.11 0.27 -5.04
CA ALA A 196 -6.35 0.93 -3.98
C ALA A 196 -4.99 1.38 -4.51
N GLY A 197 -4.73 2.69 -4.46
CA GLY A 197 -3.40 3.24 -4.62
C GLY A 197 -2.68 3.36 -3.27
N HIS A 198 -1.99 4.48 -3.07
CA HIS A 198 -1.39 4.78 -1.77
C HIS A 198 -2.40 5.20 -0.70
N LEU A 199 -2.05 4.88 0.54
CA LEU A 199 -2.81 5.23 1.75
C LEU A 199 -1.88 6.02 2.67
N LEU A 200 -2.06 7.33 2.78
CA LEU A 200 -1.23 8.20 3.61
C LEU A 200 -1.88 8.35 4.99
N SER A 201 -1.29 7.79 6.04
CA SER A 201 -1.74 8.06 7.42
C SER A 201 -1.52 9.53 7.78
N GLY A 202 -2.14 9.99 8.87
CA GLY A 202 -1.91 11.35 9.39
C GLY A 202 -0.42 11.64 9.67
N TYR A 203 0.36 10.64 10.08
CA TYR A 203 1.80 10.77 10.28
C TYR A 203 2.57 11.01 8.97
N SER A 204 2.02 10.54 7.85
CA SER A 204 2.62 10.75 6.52
C SER A 204 2.23 12.10 5.90
N VAL A 205 1.44 12.93 6.60
CA VAL A 205 1.01 14.24 6.10
C VAL A 205 1.40 15.32 7.12
N PRO A 206 2.69 15.45 7.48
CA PRO A 206 3.12 16.36 8.53
C PRO A 206 2.97 17.82 8.06
N MET A 207 2.25 18.59 8.87
CA MET A 207 2.00 20.02 8.66
C MET A 207 2.51 20.81 9.85
N GLU A 208 3.19 21.90 9.57
CA GLU A 208 3.61 22.85 10.60
C GLU A 208 2.46 23.83 10.89
N ASP A 209 2.10 23.97 12.17
CA ASP A 209 0.98 24.83 12.57
C ASP A 209 1.34 26.31 12.28
N PRO A 210 0.50 27.06 11.53
CA PRO A 210 0.79 28.45 11.17
C PRO A 210 0.66 29.43 12.37
N LYS A 211 0.40 28.95 13.59
CA LYS A 211 0.32 29.76 14.84
C LYS A 211 -0.64 30.96 14.76
N GLY A 212 -1.67 30.87 13.92
CA GLY A 212 -2.69 31.91 13.77
C GLY A 212 -2.38 32.96 12.69
N GLU A 213 -1.27 32.84 11.97
CA GLU A 213 -0.96 33.71 10.83
C GLU A 213 -1.66 33.21 9.57
N THR A 214 -2.67 33.95 9.10
CA THR A 214 -3.56 33.53 8.00
C THR A 214 -2.94 33.67 6.60
N SER A 215 -1.79 34.33 6.47
CA SER A 215 -1.10 34.61 5.19
C SER A 215 0.18 33.81 4.99
N VAL A 216 0.53 32.90 5.90
CA VAL A 216 1.77 32.11 5.82
C VAL A 216 1.50 30.76 5.16
N GLU A 217 2.38 30.39 4.23
CA GLU A 217 2.37 29.05 3.62
C GLU A 217 2.55 27.98 4.71
N ILE A 218 1.65 27.01 4.77
CA ILE A 218 1.71 25.91 5.73
C ILE A 218 2.92 25.02 5.41
N GLY A 219 3.91 25.06 6.30
CA GLY A 219 5.13 24.27 6.23
C GLY A 219 4.93 22.76 6.44
N GLY A 220 6.04 22.03 6.49
CA GLY A 220 6.07 20.57 6.53
C GLY A 220 6.14 19.92 5.15
N THR A 221 6.16 18.58 5.10
CA THR A 221 6.33 17.79 3.87
C THR A 221 5.01 17.21 3.33
N TRP A 222 3.87 17.65 3.84
CA TRP A 222 2.57 17.14 3.43
C TRP A 222 2.28 17.24 1.92
N LYS A 223 2.63 18.37 1.27
CA LYS A 223 2.48 18.54 -0.19
C LYS A 223 3.33 17.53 -0.96
N GLN A 224 4.59 17.37 -0.54
CA GLN A 224 5.52 16.38 -1.09
C GLN A 224 4.94 14.98 -0.95
N SER A 225 4.43 14.63 0.23
CA SER A 225 3.93 13.30 0.48
C SER A 225 2.72 12.96 -0.40
N ILE A 226 1.76 13.89 -0.51
CA ILE A 226 0.59 13.73 -1.38
C ILE A 226 1.02 13.60 -2.84
N LYS A 227 1.96 14.44 -3.29
CA LYS A 227 2.45 14.41 -4.68
C LYS A 227 3.16 13.10 -5.01
N ALA A 228 4.07 12.64 -4.16
CA ALA A 228 4.80 11.38 -4.36
C ALA A 228 3.83 10.19 -4.44
N ALA A 229 2.86 10.12 -3.52
CA ALA A 229 1.84 9.08 -3.50
C ALA A 229 0.90 9.13 -4.72
N TYR A 230 0.50 10.34 -5.13
CA TYR A 230 -0.36 10.52 -6.31
C TYR A 230 0.35 10.09 -7.60
N GLU A 231 1.57 10.56 -7.83
CA GLU A 231 2.33 10.23 -9.05
C GLU A 231 2.66 8.74 -9.11
N ALA A 232 3.09 8.12 -8.00
CA ALA A 232 3.33 6.68 -7.95
C ALA A 232 2.05 5.87 -8.24
N THR A 233 0.91 6.29 -7.68
CA THR A 233 -0.40 5.70 -8.00
C THR A 233 -0.72 5.85 -9.48
N LYS A 234 -0.51 7.03 -10.06
CA LYS A 234 -0.77 7.29 -11.48
C LYS A 234 0.08 6.43 -12.40
N SER A 235 1.34 6.17 -12.03
CA SER A 235 2.22 5.25 -12.74
C SER A 235 1.76 3.80 -12.68
N ALA A 236 1.23 3.34 -11.54
CA ALA A 236 0.71 1.98 -11.38
C ALA A 236 -0.64 1.74 -12.07
N PHE A 237 -1.41 2.81 -12.29
CA PHE A 237 -2.77 2.75 -12.82
C PHE A 237 -2.92 3.61 -14.09
N PRO A 238 -2.19 3.32 -15.18
CA PRO A 238 -2.31 4.08 -16.42
C PRO A 238 -3.76 4.07 -16.93
N GLY A 239 -4.30 5.25 -17.25
CA GLY A 239 -5.68 5.41 -17.69
C GLY A 239 -6.72 5.43 -16.55
N GLY A 240 -6.32 5.15 -15.31
CA GLY A 240 -7.21 5.16 -14.14
C GLY A 240 -7.61 6.57 -13.71
N GLU A 241 -8.79 6.70 -13.11
CA GLU A 241 -9.24 7.96 -12.50
C GLU A 241 -8.95 7.95 -11.01
N ILE A 242 -7.87 8.62 -10.61
CA ILE A 242 -7.48 8.73 -9.22
C ILE A 242 -8.35 9.75 -8.51
N LEU A 243 -9.00 9.32 -7.43
CA LEU A 243 -9.79 10.16 -6.53
C LEU A 243 -9.18 10.10 -5.12
N ALA A 244 -8.95 11.27 -4.53
CA ALA A 244 -8.53 11.38 -3.14
C ALA A 244 -9.73 11.12 -2.20
N HIS A 245 -9.56 10.21 -1.24
CA HIS A 245 -10.50 9.99 -0.15
C HIS A 245 -9.89 10.50 1.15
N LEU A 246 -10.51 11.51 1.78
CA LEU A 246 -10.00 12.13 3.00
C LEU A 246 -10.69 11.56 4.25
N ASP A 247 -9.91 11.09 5.22
CA ASP A 247 -10.42 10.84 6.58
C ASP A 247 -10.67 12.18 7.29
N GLN A 248 -11.92 12.62 7.21
CA GLN A 248 -12.40 13.90 7.76
C GLN A 248 -12.17 14.06 9.27
N LYS A 249 -11.97 12.97 10.01
CA LYS A 249 -11.77 12.98 11.47
C LYS A 249 -10.31 13.07 11.87
N SER A 250 -9.38 12.94 10.92
CA SER A 250 -7.94 12.91 11.20
C SER A 250 -7.27 14.29 11.20
N PHE A 251 -7.98 15.33 10.77
CA PHE A 251 -7.40 16.64 10.50
C PHE A 251 -8.20 17.78 11.15
N LYS A 252 -7.49 18.78 11.68
CA LYS A 252 -8.08 20.06 12.10
C LYS A 252 -8.70 20.78 10.88
N GLY A 253 -9.61 21.72 11.13
CA GLY A 253 -10.28 22.47 10.05
C GLY A 253 -9.31 23.14 9.07
N TRP A 254 -8.25 23.77 9.58
CA TRP A 254 -7.24 24.43 8.74
C TRP A 254 -6.42 23.43 7.91
N GLN A 255 -6.08 22.26 8.46
CA GLN A 255 -5.36 21.20 7.75
C GLN A 255 -6.21 20.68 6.59
N LYS A 256 -7.51 20.47 6.83
CA LYS A 256 -8.45 20.06 5.78
C LYS A 256 -8.49 21.07 4.65
N ASN A 257 -8.64 22.35 4.97
CA ASN A 257 -8.67 23.42 3.98
C ASN A 257 -7.39 23.45 3.14
N ALA A 258 -6.23 23.28 3.78
CA ALA A 258 -4.93 23.22 3.12
C ALA A 258 -4.82 22.02 2.16
N ILE A 259 -5.19 20.82 2.63
CA ILE A 259 -5.20 19.61 1.80
C ILE A 259 -6.14 19.80 0.61
N THR A 260 -7.37 20.26 0.84
CA THR A 260 -8.36 20.43 -0.24
C THR A 260 -7.92 21.49 -1.25
N GLY A 261 -7.31 22.59 -0.80
CA GLY A 261 -6.78 23.63 -1.67
C GLY A 261 -5.65 23.10 -2.55
N PHE A 262 -4.69 22.41 -1.96
CA PHE A 262 -3.58 21.79 -2.71
C PHE A 262 -4.07 20.73 -3.70
N LEU A 263 -5.02 19.87 -3.31
CA LEU A 263 -5.58 18.88 -4.23
C LEU A 263 -6.26 19.56 -5.43
N ALA A 264 -6.98 20.65 -5.22
CA ALA A 264 -7.57 21.43 -6.30
C ALA A 264 -6.50 22.07 -7.20
N GLU A 265 -5.44 22.66 -6.63
CA GLU A 265 -4.30 23.21 -7.38
C GLU A 265 -3.60 22.14 -8.25
N GLN A 266 -3.51 20.90 -7.75
CA GLN A 266 -2.93 19.77 -8.49
C GLN A 266 -3.94 19.08 -9.44
N ASN A 267 -5.18 19.57 -9.55
CA ASN A 267 -6.27 18.94 -10.31
C ASN A 267 -6.58 17.49 -9.86
N ILE A 268 -6.37 17.18 -8.59
CA ILE A 268 -6.70 15.89 -7.99
C ILE A 268 -8.11 15.98 -7.42
N LYS A 269 -9.05 15.21 -8.00
CA LYS A 269 -10.44 15.19 -7.56
C LYS A 269 -10.58 14.53 -6.18
N ILE A 270 -11.52 15.02 -5.38
CA ILE A 270 -11.88 14.44 -4.09
C ILE A 270 -13.17 13.63 -4.25
N GLY A 271 -13.14 12.36 -3.83
CA GLY A 271 -14.30 11.48 -3.80
C GLY A 271 -14.89 11.35 -2.40
N LYS A 272 -16.22 11.37 -2.30
CA LYS A 272 -16.96 10.78 -1.17
C LYS A 272 -16.98 9.25 -1.33
N PRO A 273 -17.23 8.47 -0.27
CA PRO A 273 -17.32 7.00 -0.36
C PRO A 273 -18.13 6.47 -1.55
N ASN A 274 -19.32 7.01 -1.79
CA ASN A 274 -20.20 6.60 -2.90
C ASN A 274 -19.72 7.05 -4.31
N ASN A 275 -18.58 7.74 -4.42
CA ASN A 275 -18.04 8.11 -5.73
C ASN A 275 -17.06 7.07 -6.29
N PHE A 276 -16.73 6.05 -5.50
CA PHE A 276 -15.75 5.01 -5.85
C PHE A 276 -16.38 3.75 -6.47
N TYR A 277 -17.66 3.48 -6.21
CA TYR A 277 -18.40 2.30 -6.63
C TYR A 277 -19.83 2.67 -7.05
#